data_AF-A0A8C5I429-F1
#
_entry.id   AF-A0A8C5I429-F1
#
_cell.length_a   1.000
_cell.length_b   1.000
_cell.length_c   1.000
_cell.angle_alpha   90.00
_cell.angle_beta   90.00
_cell.angle_gamma   90.00
#
_symmetry.space_group_name_H-M   'P 1'
#
loop_
_entity.id
_entity.type
_entity.pdbx_description
1 polymer ?
#
loop_
_entity_poly.entity_id
_entity_poly.type
_entity_poly.pdbx_seq_one_letter_code
_entity_poly.pdbx_strand_id
1 'polypeptide(L)'
;HSFFLSIITNAMSSCTIFELILNILLRGNRISQIHLKLWASAFGGEIKSISAKYSGSQLLQKVHTKYKALEKSVRVEEIDGVKLVKNLAVKMEEMFRRKSEATRRLVEAAEEAHSQHEDNPDLQYEYFNAVLINEVDEEGNNVELGGEFLLEPNDHFNNLSVNLSLSVVQVPTNMYNKDPDILNDVYWSEALNKVFVDNFERDPTLTWQYFGSAKGFFRQYPGVKWHPDEHGVIGFDSRNRKWYIQAATSPKDVIILVDVSGSMKGLRLTIARQTVASIMDTLGDDDFFNIIAYNQEIHYVEPCLNGTLVRADMTNKEHFREHLDKLFAKGIGLLGEALTEAFKILSDFNQTGRGSVCSQAIMLVTDGATEMYDDVFEKYNWPERKVSSSNPDLFSQLLFLMLFQQRHCFPLTLHISWMSDICIALDTTQVRSLRE
;
A
#
# COMPACT_ATOMS: atom_id res chain seq x y z
N HIS A 1 36.36 25.66 25.85
CA HIS A 1 37.13 24.40 25.70
C HIS A 1 37.02 23.78 24.30
N SER A 2 35.84 23.74 23.66
CA SER A 2 35.66 23.27 22.26
C SER A 2 36.53 24.04 21.24
N PHE A 3 36.71 25.35 21.43
CA PHE A 3 37.50 26.21 20.54
C PHE A 3 39.02 25.92 20.56
N PHE A 4 39.56 25.48 21.71
CA PHE A 4 41.00 25.19 21.86
C PHE A 4 41.38 23.81 21.30
N LEU A 5 40.46 22.83 21.37
CA LEU A 5 40.67 21.53 20.71
C LEU A 5 40.67 21.68 19.19
N SER A 6 39.74 22.48 18.63
CA SER A 6 39.64 22.73 17.18
C SER A 6 40.92 23.38 16.60
N ILE A 7 41.53 24.30 17.35
CA ILE A 7 42.77 24.99 16.92
C ILE A 7 43.98 24.05 16.99
N ILE A 8 44.09 23.18 18.01
CA ILE A 8 45.21 22.23 18.14
C ILE A 8 45.07 21.07 17.15
N THR A 9 43.84 20.57 16.90
CA THR A 9 43.61 19.58 15.85
C THR A 9 43.90 20.16 14.47
N ASN A 10 43.50 21.40 14.17
CA ASN A 10 43.80 22.02 12.88
C ASN A 10 45.30 22.32 12.70
N ALA A 11 46.01 22.72 13.76
CA ALA A 11 47.45 23.02 13.68
C ALA A 11 48.32 21.75 13.54
N MET A 12 48.02 20.67 14.26
CA MET A 12 48.78 19.41 14.17
C MET A 12 48.41 18.58 12.93
N SER A 13 47.16 18.66 12.46
CA SER A 13 46.75 18.05 11.18
C SER A 13 47.41 18.77 10.00
N SER A 14 47.51 20.10 10.05
CA SER A 14 48.12 20.87 8.97
C SER A 14 49.61 20.56 8.81
N CYS A 15 50.43 20.50 9.87
CA CYS A 15 51.87 20.24 9.71
C CYS A 15 52.20 18.81 9.26
N THR A 16 51.46 17.81 9.75
CA THR A 16 51.74 16.40 9.47
C THR A 16 51.21 15.94 8.11
N ILE A 17 50.04 16.46 7.69
CA ILE A 17 49.52 16.26 6.33
C ILE A 17 50.40 17.01 5.32
N PHE A 18 50.93 18.19 5.68
CA PHE A 18 51.85 18.94 4.82
C PHE A 18 53.19 18.21 4.65
N GLU A 19 53.78 17.62 5.70
CA GLU A 19 54.97 16.75 5.59
C GLU A 19 54.72 15.47 4.75
N LEU A 20 53.53 14.88 4.84
CA LEU A 20 53.14 13.71 4.05
C LEU A 20 52.98 14.05 2.57
N ILE A 21 52.28 15.15 2.27
CA ILE A 21 52.07 15.67 0.92
C ILE A 21 53.40 16.15 0.32
N LEU A 22 54.26 16.79 1.12
CA LEU A 22 55.58 17.27 0.69
C LEU A 22 56.55 16.10 0.40
N ASN A 23 56.52 15.01 1.18
CA ASN A 23 57.31 13.81 0.89
C ASN A 23 56.79 13.03 -0.33
N ILE A 24 55.48 13.00 -0.56
CA ILE A 24 54.87 12.37 -1.75
C ILE A 24 55.15 13.19 -3.02
N LEU A 25 55.15 14.53 -2.92
CA LEU A 25 55.36 15.43 -4.06
C LEU A 25 56.84 15.66 -4.40
N LEU A 26 57.76 15.67 -3.41
CA LEU A 26 59.18 16.01 -3.66
C LEU A 26 60.11 14.81 -3.90
N ARG A 27 59.74 13.60 -3.49
CA ARG A 27 60.53 12.38 -3.75
C ARG A 27 59.58 11.27 -4.15
N GLY A 28 59.56 10.89 -5.42
CA GLY A 28 58.73 9.82 -5.99
C GLY A 28 59.02 8.40 -5.46
N ASN A 29 59.24 8.25 -4.16
CA ASN A 29 59.42 6.98 -3.47
C ASN A 29 58.10 6.54 -2.85
N ARG A 30 57.70 5.30 -3.13
CA ARG A 30 56.61 4.63 -2.41
C ARG A 30 56.92 4.65 -0.92
N ILE A 31 56.07 5.28 -0.11
CA ILE A 31 56.17 5.20 1.35
C ILE A 31 56.10 3.72 1.73
N SER A 32 57.13 3.24 2.44
CA SER A 32 57.14 1.85 2.92
C SER A 32 55.93 1.62 3.82
N GLN A 33 55.23 0.49 3.63
CA GLN A 33 54.10 0.11 4.49
C GLN A 33 54.47 0.12 5.97
N ILE A 34 55.74 -0.12 6.30
CA ILE A 34 56.23 -0.12 7.68
C ILE A 34 56.17 1.30 8.27
N HIS A 35 56.57 2.32 7.51
CA HIS A 35 56.53 3.71 7.95
C HIS A 35 55.10 4.23 8.12
N LEU A 36 54.21 3.90 7.18
CA LEU A 36 52.79 4.24 7.27
C LEU A 36 52.12 3.59 8.50
N LYS A 37 52.42 2.31 8.77
CA LYS A 37 51.92 1.62 9.97
C LYS A 37 52.44 2.25 11.26
N LEU A 38 53.71 2.67 11.29
CA LEU A 38 54.29 3.31 12.47
C LEU A 38 53.61 4.65 12.76
N TRP A 39 53.41 5.47 11.73
CA TRP A 39 52.73 6.76 11.82
C TRP A 39 51.27 6.62 12.24
N ALA A 40 50.52 5.71 11.59
CA ALA A 40 49.13 5.45 11.95
C ALA A 40 49.00 4.95 13.41
N SER A 41 49.97 4.16 13.88
CA SER A 41 49.98 3.67 15.26
C SER A 41 50.30 4.77 16.27
N ALA A 42 51.26 5.66 15.95
CA ALA A 42 51.61 6.80 16.79
C ALA A 42 50.44 7.80 16.89
N PHE A 43 49.89 8.21 15.76
CA PHE A 43 48.75 9.13 15.69
C PHE A 43 47.48 8.53 16.34
N GLY A 44 47.19 7.25 16.07
CA GLY A 44 46.09 6.53 16.73
C GLY A 44 46.28 6.43 18.24
N GLY A 45 47.52 6.26 18.71
CA GLY A 45 47.89 6.27 20.13
C GLY A 45 47.64 7.64 20.78
N GLU A 46 48.02 8.72 20.12
CA GLU A 46 47.78 10.09 20.60
C GLU A 46 46.28 10.42 20.66
N ILE A 47 45.52 10.13 19.60
CA ILE A 47 44.06 10.33 19.59
C ILE A 47 43.40 9.51 20.71
N LYS A 48 43.79 8.25 20.89
CA LYS A 48 43.26 7.40 21.97
C LYS A 48 43.56 7.98 23.35
N SER A 49 44.77 8.52 23.55
CA SER A 49 45.19 9.14 24.82
C SER A 49 44.38 10.42 25.11
N ILE A 50 44.24 11.30 24.12
CA ILE A 50 43.44 12.53 24.23
C ILE A 50 41.97 12.17 24.49
N SER A 51 41.40 11.26 23.70
CA SER A 51 40.03 10.80 23.87
C SER A 51 39.80 10.19 25.25
N ALA A 52 40.67 9.29 25.72
CA ALA A 52 40.53 8.68 27.04
C ALA A 52 40.63 9.70 28.19
N LYS A 53 41.51 10.71 28.06
CA LYS A 53 41.73 11.75 29.06
C LYS A 53 40.56 12.74 29.16
N TYR A 54 40.01 13.17 28.02
CA TYR A 54 38.96 14.20 27.99
C TYR A 54 37.53 13.65 27.93
N SER A 55 37.31 12.42 27.43
CA SER A 55 35.98 11.79 27.44
C SER A 55 35.48 11.44 28.85
N GLY A 56 36.40 11.31 29.82
CA GLY A 56 36.06 10.83 31.15
C GLY A 56 35.62 9.36 31.20
N SER A 57 35.82 8.58 30.13
CA SER A 57 35.44 7.15 30.07
C SER A 57 35.96 6.31 31.23
N GLN A 58 37.21 6.54 31.66
CA GLN A 58 37.79 5.85 32.82
C GLN A 58 37.16 6.29 34.15
N LEU A 59 36.73 7.56 34.25
CA LEU A 59 36.01 8.04 35.42
C LEU A 59 34.62 7.41 35.46
N LEU A 60 33.91 7.32 34.33
CA LEU A 60 32.61 6.65 34.24
C LEU A 60 32.69 5.17 34.59
N GLN A 61 33.72 4.44 34.18
CA GLN A 61 33.93 3.05 34.60
C GLN A 61 34.18 2.91 36.11
N LYS A 62 35.01 3.80 36.68
CA LYS A 62 35.28 3.84 38.13
C LYS A 62 34.04 4.24 38.93
N VAL A 63 33.27 5.19 38.41
CA VAL A 63 32.00 5.63 38.97
C VAL A 63 31.00 4.48 38.89
N HIS A 64 30.81 3.83 37.74
CA HIS A 64 29.91 2.69 37.59
C HIS A 64 30.24 1.55 38.56
N THR A 65 31.52 1.19 38.71
CA THR A 65 31.97 0.15 39.65
C THR A 65 31.79 0.54 41.12
N LYS A 66 32.06 1.82 41.48
CA LYS A 66 31.80 2.32 42.84
C LYS A 66 30.30 2.46 43.15
N TYR A 67 29.51 2.97 42.21
CA TYR A 67 28.06 3.11 42.33
C TYR A 67 27.37 1.75 42.45
N LYS A 68 27.80 0.74 41.68
CA LYS A 68 27.33 -0.65 41.82
C LYS A 68 27.57 -1.24 43.22
N ALA A 69 28.59 -0.77 43.94
CA ALA A 69 28.91 -1.22 45.29
C ALA A 69 28.17 -0.43 46.40
N LEU A 70 27.77 0.82 46.12
CA LEU A 70 27.19 1.74 47.10
C LEU A 70 25.66 1.86 46.98
N GLU A 71 25.11 1.78 45.77
CA GLU A 71 23.69 1.95 45.50
C GLU A 71 23.00 0.59 45.27
N LYS A 72 22.16 0.19 46.22
CA LYS A 72 21.27 -0.98 46.08
C LYS A 72 20.11 -0.75 45.10
N SER A 73 19.97 0.46 44.53
CA SER A 73 18.90 0.90 43.65
C SER A 73 19.05 0.39 42.21
N VAL A 74 20.26 0.10 41.74
CA VAL A 74 20.52 -0.35 40.37
C VAL A 74 20.95 -1.82 40.37
N ARG A 75 20.15 -2.68 39.75
CA ARG A 75 20.42 -4.11 39.60
C ARG A 75 20.69 -4.43 38.14
N VAL A 76 21.73 -5.24 37.90
CA VAL A 76 21.97 -5.82 36.58
C VAL A 76 21.14 -7.09 36.51
N GLU A 77 20.11 -7.08 35.67
CA GLU A 77 19.28 -8.24 35.40
C GLU A 77 19.66 -8.85 34.06
N GLU A 78 19.78 -10.17 34.01
CA GLU A 78 19.97 -10.89 32.77
C GLU A 78 18.63 -11.00 32.04
N ILE A 79 18.57 -10.47 30.82
CA ILE A 79 17.37 -10.50 29.99
C ILE A 79 17.38 -11.78 29.17
N ASP A 80 16.47 -12.70 29.48
CA ASP A 80 16.20 -13.86 28.64
C ASP A 80 15.46 -13.41 27.37
N GLY A 81 16.18 -13.42 26.24
CA GLY A 81 15.63 -13.06 24.94
C GLY A 81 14.47 -13.95 24.49
N VAL A 82 14.49 -15.25 24.82
CA VAL A 82 13.40 -16.17 24.45
C VAL A 82 12.13 -15.84 25.23
N LYS A 83 12.26 -15.58 26.53
CA LYS A 83 11.14 -15.13 27.37
C LYS A 83 10.59 -13.79 26.90
N LEU A 84 11.46 -12.86 26.52
CA LEU A 84 11.05 -11.55 26.01
C LEU A 84 10.24 -11.67 24.71
N VAL A 85 10.71 -12.47 23.75
CA VAL A 85 10.00 -12.71 22.48
C VAL A 85 8.65 -13.40 22.72
N LYS A 86 8.58 -14.39 23.61
CA LYS A 86 7.31 -15.04 23.98
C LYS A 86 6.32 -14.06 24.60
N ASN A 87 6.79 -13.22 25.53
CA ASN A 87 5.93 -12.19 26.13
C ASN A 87 5.46 -11.16 25.11
N LEU A 88 6.31 -10.78 24.15
CA LEU A 88 5.93 -9.88 23.06
C LEU A 88 4.87 -10.53 22.16
N ALA A 89 5.04 -11.80 21.80
CA ALA A 89 4.10 -12.53 20.98
C ALA A 89 2.70 -12.58 21.61
N VAL A 90 2.60 -12.88 22.92
CA VAL A 90 1.32 -12.86 23.65
C VAL A 90 0.69 -11.47 23.66
N LYS A 91 1.46 -10.42 23.90
CA LYS A 91 0.95 -9.04 23.87
C LYS A 91 0.46 -8.63 22.47
N MET A 92 1.15 -9.07 21.43
CA MET A 92 0.75 -8.82 20.04
C MET A 92 -0.54 -9.58 19.71
N GLU A 93 -0.64 -10.86 20.11
CA GLU A 93 -1.86 -11.65 19.94
C GLU A 93 -3.07 -10.99 20.62
N GLU A 94 -2.93 -10.54 21.86
CA GLU A 94 -4.00 -9.82 22.57
C GLU A 94 -4.37 -8.49 21.90
N MET A 95 -3.38 -7.76 21.36
CA MET A 95 -3.63 -6.53 20.60
C MET A 95 -4.43 -6.84 19.33
N PHE A 96 -3.99 -7.81 18.52
CA PHE A 96 -4.66 -8.18 17.28
C PHE A 96 -6.06 -8.74 17.53
N ARG A 97 -6.25 -9.53 18.59
CA ARG A 97 -7.57 -10.03 18.99
C ARG A 97 -8.54 -8.90 19.31
N ARG A 98 -8.12 -7.89 20.09
CA ARG A 98 -8.97 -6.72 20.40
C ARG A 98 -9.35 -5.93 19.16
N LYS A 99 -8.41 -5.73 18.23
CA LYS A 99 -8.68 -5.06 16.95
C LYS A 99 -9.65 -5.88 16.08
N SER A 100 -9.45 -7.19 15.98
CA SER A 100 -10.37 -8.08 15.25
C SER A 100 -11.79 -8.05 15.82
N GLU A 101 -11.93 -8.04 17.15
CA GLU A 101 -13.24 -7.90 17.81
C GLU A 101 -13.91 -6.55 17.53
N ALA A 102 -13.14 -5.46 17.47
CA ALA A 102 -13.66 -4.13 17.12
C ALA A 102 -14.14 -4.07 15.67
N THR A 103 -13.38 -4.65 14.72
CA THR A 103 -13.82 -4.80 13.32
C THR A 103 -15.08 -5.64 13.22
N ARG A 104 -15.16 -6.77 13.94
CA ARG A 104 -16.33 -7.65 13.89
C ARG A 104 -17.61 -6.94 14.33
N ARG A 105 -17.55 -6.13 15.40
CA ARG A 105 -18.70 -5.32 15.85
C ARG A 105 -19.15 -4.32 14.80
N LEU A 106 -18.20 -3.70 14.09
CA LEU A 106 -18.53 -2.79 12.99
C LEU A 106 -19.19 -3.51 11.82
N VAL A 107 -18.71 -4.72 11.48
CA VAL A 107 -19.31 -5.56 10.42
C VAL A 107 -20.75 -5.94 10.80
N GLU A 108 -20.95 -6.47 12.00
CA GLU A 108 -22.28 -6.85 12.51
C GLU A 108 -23.25 -5.64 12.48
N ALA A 109 -22.79 -4.47 12.92
CA ALA A 109 -23.60 -3.26 12.90
C ALA A 109 -23.88 -2.72 11.49
N ALA A 110 -22.92 -2.85 10.57
CA ALA A 110 -23.10 -2.44 9.18
C ALA A 110 -24.11 -3.34 8.46
N GLU A 111 -23.99 -4.65 8.62
CA GLU A 111 -24.92 -5.64 8.05
C GLU A 111 -26.34 -5.45 8.60
N GLU A 112 -26.47 -5.23 9.90
CA GLU A 112 -27.77 -4.96 10.53
C GLU A 112 -28.37 -3.64 10.04
N ALA A 113 -27.60 -2.55 10.02
CA ALA A 113 -28.07 -1.25 9.57
C ALA A 113 -28.48 -1.25 8.08
N HIS A 114 -27.69 -1.91 7.23
CA HIS A 114 -28.03 -2.06 5.82
C HIS A 114 -29.27 -2.94 5.62
N SER A 115 -29.39 -4.07 6.34
CA SER A 115 -30.55 -4.96 6.23
C SER A 115 -31.86 -4.33 6.71
N GLN A 116 -31.81 -3.33 7.59
CA GLN A 116 -32.97 -2.61 8.10
C GLN A 116 -33.36 -1.41 7.23
N HIS A 117 -32.49 -0.98 6.31
CA HIS A 117 -32.70 0.18 5.44
C HIS A 117 -33.52 -0.21 4.21
N GLU A 118 -34.48 0.64 3.85
CA GLU A 118 -35.22 0.54 2.59
C GLU A 118 -34.81 1.72 1.68
N ASP A 119 -34.42 1.42 0.45
CA ASP A 119 -33.93 2.43 -0.50
C ASP A 119 -35.02 3.45 -0.85
N ASN A 120 -34.70 4.73 -0.63
CA ASN A 120 -35.56 5.86 -0.96
C ASN A 120 -34.86 6.78 -1.98
N PRO A 121 -35.32 6.82 -3.24
CA PRO A 121 -34.74 7.67 -4.28
C PRO A 121 -34.86 9.18 -4.01
N ASP A 122 -35.86 9.59 -3.22
CA ASP A 122 -36.15 10.99 -2.90
C ASP A 122 -35.57 11.41 -1.54
N LEU A 123 -34.66 10.62 -0.97
CA LEU A 123 -34.05 10.90 0.32
C LEU A 123 -33.24 12.19 0.30
N GLN A 124 -33.66 13.17 1.10
CA GLN A 124 -32.88 14.38 1.37
C GLN A 124 -32.17 14.20 2.71
N TYR A 125 -30.86 13.97 2.65
CA TYR A 125 -30.02 13.78 3.83
C TYR A 125 -28.74 14.61 3.72
N GLU A 126 -28.45 15.37 4.78
CA GLU A 126 -27.21 16.14 4.89
C GLU A 126 -26.23 15.40 5.80
N TYR A 127 -24.98 15.31 5.35
CA TYR A 127 -23.88 14.69 6.08
C TYR A 127 -22.65 15.58 6.05
N PHE A 128 -21.72 15.33 6.98
CA PHE A 128 -20.46 16.06 7.05
C PHE A 128 -19.46 15.54 6.02
N ASN A 129 -19.22 16.32 4.96
CA ASN A 129 -18.22 16.00 3.95
C ASN A 129 -16.83 16.42 4.44
N ALA A 130 -15.90 15.48 4.49
CA ALA A 130 -14.55 15.67 5.01
C ALA A 130 -13.78 16.86 4.39
N VAL A 131 -14.08 17.20 3.13
CA VAL A 131 -13.44 18.31 2.41
C VAL A 131 -14.09 19.66 2.72
N LEU A 132 -15.42 19.65 2.88
CA LEU A 132 -16.23 20.86 2.96
C LEU A 132 -16.46 21.33 4.40
N ILE A 133 -16.15 20.50 5.40
CA ILE A 133 -16.34 20.89 6.81
C ILE A 133 -15.62 22.20 7.14
N ASN A 134 -16.32 23.09 7.84
CA ASN A 134 -15.83 24.43 8.20
C ASN A 134 -15.37 25.29 7.00
N GLU A 135 -15.82 25.00 5.78
CA GLU A 135 -15.70 25.91 4.64
C GLU A 135 -16.87 26.90 4.63
N VAL A 136 -16.57 28.16 4.34
CA VAL A 136 -17.56 29.24 4.25
C VAL A 136 -17.55 29.83 2.84
N ASP A 137 -18.73 30.22 2.37
CA ASP A 137 -18.90 30.92 1.10
C ASP A 137 -18.46 32.41 1.19
N GLU A 138 -18.51 33.13 0.06
CA GLU A 138 -18.16 34.56 0.00
C GLU A 138 -19.07 35.45 0.89
N GLU A 139 -20.23 34.93 1.28
CA GLU A 139 -21.25 35.60 2.08
C GLU A 139 -21.12 35.27 3.58
N GLY A 140 -20.21 34.35 3.94
CA GLY A 140 -19.94 33.91 5.30
C GLY A 140 -20.87 32.82 5.81
N ASN A 141 -21.68 32.19 4.96
CA ASN A 141 -22.49 31.02 5.30
C ASN A 141 -21.69 29.74 5.11
N ASN A 142 -22.03 28.70 5.87
CA ASN A 142 -21.41 27.38 5.70
C ASN A 142 -21.77 26.81 4.32
N VAL A 143 -20.76 26.27 3.63
CA VAL A 143 -20.97 25.55 2.37
C VAL A 143 -21.85 24.32 2.62
N GLU A 144 -22.67 23.98 1.63
CA GLU A 144 -23.52 22.79 1.65
C GLU A 144 -22.70 21.51 1.93
N LEU A 145 -23.16 20.64 2.83
CA LEU A 145 -22.42 19.48 3.38
C LEU A 145 -21.15 19.82 4.19
N GLY A 146 -20.84 21.11 4.38
CA GLY A 146 -19.77 21.57 5.25
C GLY A 146 -20.21 21.59 6.71
N GLY A 147 -21.21 22.41 7.01
CA GLY A 147 -21.70 22.59 8.38
C GLY A 147 -20.62 23.05 9.38
N GLU A 148 -21.03 23.32 10.61
CA GLU A 148 -20.09 23.60 11.70
C GLU A 148 -19.65 22.29 12.33
N PHE A 149 -18.36 21.98 12.24
CA PHE A 149 -17.79 20.73 12.73
C PHE A 149 -16.65 21.03 13.72
N LEU A 150 -16.92 20.81 15.01
CA LEU A 150 -15.95 21.07 16.07
C LEU A 150 -14.74 20.14 15.93
N LEU A 151 -13.55 20.72 15.72
CA LEU A 151 -12.29 20.00 15.61
C LEU A 151 -11.37 20.43 16.74
N GLU A 152 -10.97 19.48 17.58
CA GLU A 152 -10.07 19.72 18.71
C GLU A 152 -8.74 19.00 18.48
N PRO A 153 -7.58 19.65 18.73
CA PRO A 153 -6.28 19.01 18.63
C PRO A 153 -6.18 17.84 19.61
N ASN A 154 -5.76 16.67 19.11
CA ASN A 154 -5.65 15.47 19.93
C ASN A 154 -4.26 14.83 19.82
N ASP A 155 -3.57 14.69 20.96
CA ASP A 155 -2.23 14.09 21.06
C ASP A 155 -2.19 12.65 20.51
N HIS A 156 -3.27 11.88 20.65
CA HIS A 156 -3.36 10.51 20.15
C HIS A 156 -3.26 10.44 18.61
N PHE A 157 -3.68 11.49 17.92
CA PHE A 157 -3.69 11.60 16.47
C PHE A 157 -2.60 12.54 15.95
N ASN A 158 -1.41 12.53 16.56
CA ASN A 158 -0.28 13.41 16.21
C ASN A 158 -0.63 14.90 16.28
N ASN A 159 -1.46 15.30 17.25
CA ASN A 159 -1.94 16.68 17.41
C ASN A 159 -2.73 17.21 16.21
N LEU A 160 -3.34 16.31 15.43
CA LEU A 160 -4.31 16.68 14.40
C LEU A 160 -5.62 17.10 15.07
N SER A 161 -6.27 18.12 14.50
CA SER A 161 -7.60 18.55 14.94
C SER A 161 -8.63 17.54 14.45
N VAL A 162 -9.27 16.85 15.39
CA VAL A 162 -10.22 15.77 15.12
C VAL A 162 -11.50 15.94 15.94
N ASN A 163 -12.57 15.31 15.51
CA ASN A 163 -13.84 15.22 16.23
C ASN A 163 -14.04 13.78 16.71
N LEU A 164 -14.05 13.57 18.03
CA LEU A 164 -14.25 12.26 18.64
C LEU A 164 -15.73 11.86 18.77
N SER A 165 -16.67 12.72 18.41
CA SER A 165 -18.10 12.45 18.53
C SER A 165 -18.71 11.94 17.21
N LEU A 166 -18.18 12.38 16.07
CA LEU A 166 -18.76 12.13 14.75
C LEU A 166 -17.70 11.70 13.73
N SER A 167 -18.11 10.85 12.78
CA SER A 167 -17.32 10.54 11.59
C SER A 167 -17.57 11.55 10.47
N VAL A 168 -16.64 11.59 9.51
CA VAL A 168 -16.76 12.35 8.26
C VAL A 168 -16.87 11.41 7.07
N VAL A 169 -17.48 11.88 5.98
CA VAL A 169 -17.59 11.14 4.73
C VAL A 169 -16.79 11.84 3.64
N GLN A 170 -15.97 11.10 2.92
CA GLN A 170 -15.28 11.54 1.72
C GLN A 170 -15.91 10.85 0.52
N VAL A 171 -16.19 11.64 -0.52
CA VAL A 171 -16.66 11.15 -1.82
C VAL A 171 -15.59 11.51 -2.86
N PRO A 172 -15.16 10.58 -3.72
CA PRO A 172 -14.21 10.86 -4.80
C PRO A 172 -14.70 11.97 -5.74
N THR A 173 -13.78 12.78 -6.27
CA THR A 173 -14.13 13.96 -7.09
C THR A 173 -14.87 13.62 -8.40
N ASN A 174 -14.75 12.39 -8.90
CA ASN A 174 -15.48 11.89 -10.07
C ASN A 174 -16.92 11.45 -9.77
N MET A 175 -17.38 11.55 -8.52
CA MET A 175 -18.71 11.14 -8.08
C MET A 175 -19.51 12.34 -7.55
N TYR A 176 -20.84 12.28 -7.70
CA TYR A 176 -21.72 13.34 -7.25
C TYR A 176 -22.19 13.09 -5.81
N ASN A 177 -21.94 14.04 -4.89
CA ASN A 177 -22.26 13.90 -3.47
C ASN A 177 -23.76 13.62 -3.17
N LYS A 178 -24.68 14.09 -4.02
CA LYS A 178 -26.13 13.92 -3.83
C LYS A 178 -26.73 12.85 -4.74
N ASP A 179 -25.91 11.95 -5.25
CA ASP A 179 -26.42 10.76 -5.94
C ASP A 179 -27.32 9.97 -4.97
N PRO A 180 -28.57 9.64 -5.35
CA PRO A 180 -29.48 8.89 -4.48
C PRO A 180 -28.87 7.58 -3.95
N ASP A 181 -28.06 6.88 -4.74
CA ASP A 181 -27.41 5.64 -4.31
C ASP A 181 -26.42 5.91 -3.17
N ILE A 182 -25.66 7.01 -3.27
CA ILE A 182 -24.68 7.40 -2.23
C ILE A 182 -25.42 7.89 -0.99
N LEU A 183 -26.47 8.69 -1.15
CA LEU A 183 -27.22 9.25 -0.03
C LEU A 183 -27.89 8.18 0.83
N ASN A 184 -28.49 7.17 0.20
CA ASN A 184 -29.07 6.03 0.92
C ASN A 184 -28.00 5.29 1.73
N ASP A 185 -26.84 5.05 1.13
CA ASP A 185 -25.76 4.35 1.85
C ASP A 185 -25.12 5.18 2.96
N VAL A 186 -24.95 6.47 2.72
CA VAL A 186 -24.43 7.40 3.72
C VAL A 186 -25.42 7.53 4.89
N TYR A 187 -26.73 7.49 4.61
CA TYR A 187 -27.77 7.54 5.63
C TYR A 187 -27.72 6.32 6.57
N TRP A 188 -27.81 5.09 6.05
CA TRP A 188 -27.81 3.91 6.94
C TRP A 188 -26.46 3.75 7.65
N SER A 189 -25.36 4.15 7.02
CA SER A 189 -24.01 4.08 7.63
C SER A 189 -23.80 5.08 8.78
N GLU A 190 -24.74 6.00 9.04
CA GLU A 190 -24.72 6.85 10.24
C GLU A 190 -24.77 6.03 11.54
N ALA A 191 -25.43 4.86 11.52
CA ALA A 191 -25.50 3.94 12.65
C ALA A 191 -24.12 3.50 13.16
N LEU A 192 -23.10 3.54 12.29
CA LEU A 192 -21.72 3.18 12.63
C LEU A 192 -21.06 4.20 13.57
N ASN A 193 -21.52 5.46 13.64
CA ASN A 193 -20.96 6.48 14.52
C ASN A 193 -20.90 6.02 15.97
N LYS A 194 -22.01 5.43 16.46
CA LYS A 194 -22.08 4.91 17.83
C LYS A 194 -21.05 3.81 18.07
N VAL A 195 -20.91 2.90 17.12
CA VAL A 195 -19.99 1.77 17.23
C VAL A 195 -18.53 2.24 17.17
N PHE A 196 -18.23 3.25 16.35
CA PHE A 196 -16.91 3.86 16.32
C PHE A 196 -16.51 4.45 17.68
N VAL A 197 -17.41 5.23 18.30
CA VAL A 197 -17.20 5.81 19.63
C VAL A 197 -17.04 4.71 20.67
N ASP A 198 -17.96 3.75 20.71
CA ASP A 198 -17.92 2.61 21.66
C ASP A 198 -16.62 1.79 21.53
N ASN A 199 -16.12 1.60 20.31
CA ASN A 199 -14.85 0.91 20.08
C ASN A 199 -13.66 1.70 20.62
N PHE A 200 -13.63 3.01 20.41
CA PHE A 200 -12.57 3.88 20.90
C PHE A 200 -12.57 3.98 22.43
N GLU A 201 -13.74 4.03 23.07
CA GLU A 201 -13.86 4.00 24.53
C GLU A 201 -13.35 2.68 25.13
N ARG A 202 -13.58 1.54 24.44
CA ARG A 202 -13.10 0.22 24.87
C ARG A 202 -11.60 0.03 24.65
N ASP A 203 -11.07 0.55 23.55
CA ASP A 203 -9.65 0.47 23.23
C ASP A 203 -9.10 1.83 22.76
N PRO A 204 -8.58 2.65 23.68
CA PRO A 204 -7.99 3.95 23.37
C PRO A 204 -6.71 3.88 22.53
N THR A 205 -6.22 2.68 22.18
CA THR A 205 -5.07 2.51 21.27
C THR A 205 -5.47 2.44 19.80
N LEU A 206 -6.78 2.45 19.51
CA LEU A 206 -7.30 2.48 18.14
C LEU A 206 -7.09 3.85 17.52
N THR A 207 -6.45 3.88 16.35
CA THR A 207 -6.27 5.09 15.55
C THR A 207 -7.48 5.33 14.66
N TRP A 208 -7.38 4.99 13.38
CA TRP A 208 -8.42 5.23 12.39
C TRP A 208 -9.35 4.04 12.29
N GLN A 209 -10.65 4.32 12.33
CA GLN A 209 -11.70 3.38 12.00
C GLN A 209 -12.40 3.87 10.74
N TYR A 210 -12.62 2.99 9.77
CA TYR A 210 -13.21 3.42 8.52
C TYR A 210 -14.02 2.33 7.82
N PHE A 211 -14.95 2.80 7.00
CA PHE A 211 -15.83 2.01 6.15
C PHE A 211 -15.70 2.52 4.71
N GLY A 212 -15.32 1.63 3.79
CA GLY A 212 -15.35 1.89 2.36
C GLY A 212 -16.57 1.21 1.75
N SER A 213 -17.44 2.00 1.11
CA SER A 213 -18.58 1.45 0.37
C SER A 213 -18.16 1.03 -1.03
N ALA A 214 -18.78 -0.04 -1.55
CA ALA A 214 -18.68 -0.42 -2.96
C ALA A 214 -19.17 0.69 -3.91
N LYS A 215 -20.09 1.54 -3.44
CA LYS A 215 -20.55 2.73 -4.18
C LYS A 215 -19.47 3.82 -4.27
N GLY A 216 -18.40 3.76 -3.47
CA GLY A 216 -17.19 4.58 -3.63
C GLY A 216 -16.95 5.63 -2.56
N PHE A 217 -17.95 5.99 -1.76
CA PHE A 217 -17.70 6.88 -0.62
C PHE A 217 -16.95 6.17 0.51
N PHE A 218 -16.28 6.96 1.34
CA PHE A 218 -15.42 6.53 2.42
C PHE A 218 -15.81 7.26 3.70
N ARG A 219 -16.22 6.52 4.74
CA ARG A 219 -16.53 7.06 6.06
C ARG A 219 -15.36 6.83 7.01
N GLN A 220 -14.91 7.89 7.68
CA GLN A 220 -13.73 7.87 8.56
C GLN A 220 -14.05 8.42 9.95
N TYR A 221 -13.61 7.70 10.97
CA TYR A 221 -13.63 8.13 12.37
C TYR A 221 -12.21 8.08 12.98
N PRO A 222 -11.83 9.06 13.83
CA PRO A 222 -12.57 10.27 14.17
C PRO A 222 -12.70 11.23 12.97
N GLY A 223 -13.67 12.15 13.03
CA GLY A 223 -13.89 13.12 11.98
C GLY A 223 -12.71 14.08 11.82
N VAL A 224 -12.23 14.27 10.59
CA VAL A 224 -11.07 15.12 10.29
C VAL A 224 -11.29 15.89 9.00
N LYS A 225 -10.73 17.10 8.91
CA LYS A 225 -10.77 17.90 7.69
C LYS A 225 -9.73 17.41 6.70
N TRP A 226 -10.17 17.13 5.48
CA TRP A 226 -9.32 16.75 4.37
C TRP A 226 -8.97 18.00 3.55
N HIS A 227 -7.71 18.06 3.14
CA HIS A 227 -7.22 19.16 2.31
C HIS A 227 -7.01 18.64 0.89
N PRO A 228 -7.72 19.19 -0.12
CA PRO A 228 -7.49 18.84 -1.51
C PRO A 228 -6.12 19.35 -1.99
N ASP A 229 -5.68 18.87 -3.15
CA ASP A 229 -4.46 19.35 -3.79
C ASP A 229 -4.60 20.81 -4.29
N GLU A 230 -3.53 21.36 -4.87
CA GLU A 230 -3.51 22.73 -5.41
C GLU A 230 -4.59 22.99 -6.49
N HIS A 231 -5.14 21.93 -7.10
CA HIS A 231 -6.19 21.98 -8.11
C HIS A 231 -7.58 21.68 -7.54
N GLY A 232 -7.72 21.53 -6.22
CA GLY A 232 -9.00 21.21 -5.58
C GLY A 232 -9.42 19.74 -5.75
N VAL A 233 -8.52 18.86 -6.21
CA VAL A 233 -8.82 17.45 -6.49
C VAL A 233 -8.33 16.57 -5.34
N ILE A 234 -9.13 15.54 -5.02
CA ILE A 234 -8.74 14.47 -4.11
C ILE A 234 -8.69 13.18 -4.90
N GLY A 235 -7.47 12.72 -5.21
CA GLY A 235 -7.21 11.45 -5.89
C GLY A 235 -7.47 10.20 -5.03
N PHE A 236 -8.18 10.33 -3.90
CA PHE A 236 -8.48 9.22 -3.01
C PHE A 236 -9.79 8.54 -3.42
N ASP A 237 -9.70 7.27 -3.76
CA ASP A 237 -10.82 6.34 -3.87
C ASP A 237 -10.50 5.13 -2.98
N SER A 238 -11.42 4.77 -2.09
CA SER A 238 -11.24 3.67 -1.14
C SER A 238 -11.12 2.32 -1.86
N ARG A 239 -11.80 2.14 -3.00
CA ARG A 239 -11.87 0.88 -3.76
C ARG A 239 -10.54 0.51 -4.41
N ASN A 240 -9.71 1.51 -4.69
CA ASN A 240 -8.38 1.34 -5.26
C ASN A 240 -7.30 1.11 -4.18
N ARG A 241 -7.66 1.13 -2.89
CA ARG A 241 -6.67 0.96 -1.81
C ARG A 241 -6.40 -0.51 -1.57
N LYS A 242 -5.13 -0.82 -1.28
CA LYS A 242 -4.67 -2.19 -1.00
C LYS A 242 -5.51 -2.90 0.07
N TRP A 243 -5.82 -2.21 1.17
CA TRP A 243 -6.63 -2.78 2.26
C TRP A 243 -8.04 -3.16 1.81
N TYR A 244 -8.65 -2.38 0.90
CA TYR A 244 -9.97 -2.65 0.36
C TYR A 244 -9.91 -3.85 -0.59
N ILE A 245 -8.96 -3.83 -1.54
CA ILE A 245 -8.78 -4.88 -2.55
C ILE A 245 -8.49 -6.24 -1.88
N GLN A 246 -7.62 -6.26 -0.86
CA GLN A 246 -7.29 -7.48 -0.12
C GLN A 246 -8.46 -8.03 0.69
N ALA A 247 -9.39 -7.17 1.13
CA ALA A 247 -10.59 -7.60 1.82
C ALA A 247 -11.69 -8.06 0.85
N ALA A 248 -11.85 -7.36 -0.27
CA ALA A 248 -12.89 -7.62 -1.27
C ALA A 248 -12.59 -8.82 -2.18
N THR A 249 -11.31 -9.12 -2.42
CA THR A 249 -10.91 -10.14 -3.40
C THR A 249 -9.92 -11.14 -2.83
N SER A 250 -10.06 -12.40 -3.23
CA SER A 250 -9.07 -13.44 -2.94
C SER A 250 -7.80 -13.27 -3.78
N PRO A 251 -6.64 -13.76 -3.32
CA PRO A 251 -5.44 -13.86 -4.15
C PRO A 251 -5.73 -14.52 -5.50
N LYS A 252 -5.13 -13.99 -6.57
CA LYS A 252 -5.42 -14.39 -7.95
C LYS A 252 -4.16 -14.52 -8.81
N ASP A 253 -4.22 -15.47 -9.74
CA ASP A 253 -3.22 -15.71 -10.78
C ASP A 253 -3.74 -15.15 -12.11
N VAL A 254 -3.15 -14.05 -12.60
CA VAL A 254 -3.67 -13.28 -13.72
C VAL A 254 -2.70 -13.25 -14.90
N ILE A 255 -3.16 -13.60 -16.10
CA ILE A 255 -2.41 -13.34 -17.34
C ILE A 255 -3.08 -12.22 -18.11
N ILE A 256 -2.32 -11.16 -18.41
CA ILE A 256 -2.79 -10.01 -19.17
C ILE A 256 -2.29 -10.17 -20.62
N LEU A 257 -3.20 -10.38 -21.55
CA LEU A 257 -2.95 -10.43 -22.98
C LEU A 257 -3.14 -9.04 -23.59
N VAL A 258 -2.11 -8.52 -24.23
CA VAL A 258 -2.09 -7.18 -24.85
C VAL A 258 -1.94 -7.31 -26.35
N ASP A 259 -2.91 -6.79 -27.09
CA ASP A 259 -2.85 -6.73 -28.54
C ASP A 259 -1.81 -5.69 -28.98
N VAL A 260 -0.80 -6.12 -29.73
CA VAL A 260 0.20 -5.25 -30.37
C VAL A 260 0.17 -5.38 -31.89
N SER A 261 -0.98 -5.73 -32.46
CA SER A 261 -1.20 -5.75 -33.90
C SER A 261 -1.22 -4.33 -34.49
N GLY A 262 -1.16 -4.24 -35.83
CA GLY A 262 -1.10 -2.96 -36.53
C GLY A 262 -2.30 -2.03 -36.31
N SER A 263 -3.48 -2.57 -35.95
CA SER A 263 -4.70 -1.79 -35.67
C SER A 263 -4.57 -0.97 -34.38
N MET A 264 -3.75 -1.45 -33.44
CA MET A 264 -3.49 -0.78 -32.16
C MET A 264 -2.56 0.43 -32.28
N LYS A 265 -1.99 0.71 -33.46
CA LYS A 265 -1.00 1.78 -33.64
C LYS A 265 -1.56 3.16 -33.28
N GLY A 266 -0.77 3.94 -32.54
CA GLY A 266 -1.11 5.31 -32.15
C GLY A 266 -1.86 5.34 -30.82
N LEU A 267 -3.02 6.03 -30.78
CA LEU A 267 -3.77 6.27 -29.55
C LEU A 267 -4.21 4.98 -28.85
N ARG A 268 -4.63 3.95 -29.60
CA ARG A 268 -5.15 2.69 -29.05
C ARG A 268 -4.12 1.95 -28.20
N LEU A 269 -2.87 1.85 -28.64
CA LEU A 269 -1.80 1.24 -27.86
C LEU A 269 -1.45 2.07 -26.62
N THR A 270 -1.51 3.40 -26.70
CA THR A 270 -1.32 4.27 -25.52
C THR A 270 -2.41 4.04 -24.48
N ILE A 271 -3.67 3.93 -24.91
CA ILE A 271 -4.78 3.62 -24.00
C ILE A 271 -4.59 2.20 -23.44
N ALA A 272 -4.26 1.20 -24.27
CA ALA A 272 -4.01 -0.16 -23.81
C ALA A 272 -2.90 -0.22 -22.74
N ARG A 273 -1.78 0.49 -22.94
CA ARG A 273 -0.70 0.61 -21.95
C ARG A 273 -1.19 1.21 -20.64
N GLN A 274 -1.95 2.30 -20.70
CA GLN A 274 -2.51 2.94 -19.52
C GLN A 274 -3.49 2.01 -18.80
N THR A 275 -4.33 1.27 -19.53
CA THR A 275 -5.29 0.37 -18.89
C THR A 275 -4.60 -0.84 -18.26
N VAL A 276 -3.56 -1.40 -18.91
CA VAL A 276 -2.75 -2.47 -18.31
C VAL A 276 -2.06 -1.98 -17.04
N ALA A 277 -1.51 -0.76 -17.04
CA ALA A 277 -0.94 -0.15 -15.85
C ALA A 277 -1.98 0.01 -14.73
N SER A 278 -3.20 0.46 -15.05
CA SER A 278 -4.30 0.58 -14.11
C SER A 278 -4.76 -0.78 -13.57
N ILE A 279 -4.79 -1.82 -14.39
CA ILE A 279 -5.07 -3.21 -13.95
C ILE A 279 -4.00 -3.67 -12.98
N MET A 280 -2.72 -3.44 -13.28
CA MET A 280 -1.62 -3.80 -12.38
C MET A 280 -1.73 -3.11 -11.01
N ASP A 281 -2.28 -1.89 -10.95
CA ASP A 281 -2.53 -1.19 -9.69
C ASP A 281 -3.59 -1.89 -8.83
N THR A 282 -4.55 -2.59 -9.45
CA THR A 282 -5.58 -3.37 -8.74
C THR A 282 -5.09 -4.71 -8.17
N LEU A 283 -3.88 -5.14 -8.52
CA LEU A 283 -3.33 -6.40 -8.01
C LEU A 283 -2.77 -6.21 -6.59
N GLY A 284 -3.07 -7.12 -5.68
CA GLY A 284 -2.50 -7.14 -4.32
C GLY A 284 -1.08 -7.73 -4.30
N ASP A 285 -0.37 -7.59 -3.18
CA ASP A 285 1.00 -8.12 -3.05
C ASP A 285 1.02 -9.67 -3.00
N ASP A 286 -0.13 -10.32 -2.76
CA ASP A 286 -0.31 -11.78 -2.78
C ASP A 286 -0.76 -12.32 -4.14
N ASP A 287 -0.96 -11.45 -5.13
CA ASP A 287 -1.36 -11.82 -6.48
C ASP A 287 -0.14 -12.17 -7.36
N PHE A 288 -0.36 -13.06 -8.31
CA PHE A 288 0.63 -13.41 -9.32
C PHE A 288 0.16 -12.94 -10.70
N PHE A 289 1.07 -12.39 -11.49
CA PHE A 289 0.75 -11.93 -12.83
C PHE A 289 1.86 -12.17 -13.84
N ASN A 290 1.48 -12.17 -15.12
CA ASN A 290 2.38 -12.03 -16.24
C ASN A 290 1.67 -11.27 -17.38
N ILE A 291 2.44 -10.59 -18.22
CA ILE A 291 1.92 -9.80 -19.33
C ILE A 291 2.52 -10.33 -20.62
N ILE A 292 1.64 -10.68 -21.56
CA ILE A 292 1.99 -11.26 -22.84
C ILE A 292 1.45 -10.34 -23.93
N ALA A 293 2.34 -9.78 -24.73
CA ALA A 293 2.00 -9.05 -25.92
C ALA A 293 1.88 -10.02 -27.10
N TYR A 294 0.86 -9.89 -27.94
CA TYR A 294 0.67 -10.76 -29.09
C TYR A 294 0.46 -9.97 -30.39
N ASN A 295 1.03 -10.49 -31.47
CA ASN A 295 0.74 -10.10 -32.84
C ASN A 295 0.63 -11.37 -33.70
N GLN A 296 1.54 -11.58 -34.66
CA GLN A 296 1.67 -12.83 -35.40
C GLN A 296 2.39 -13.90 -34.57
N GLU A 297 3.13 -13.48 -33.54
CA GLU A 297 3.82 -14.33 -32.59
C GLU A 297 3.52 -13.85 -31.16
N ILE A 298 3.86 -14.70 -30.18
CA ILE A 298 3.72 -14.41 -28.77
C ILE A 298 5.01 -13.78 -28.25
N HIS A 299 4.90 -12.64 -27.58
CA HIS A 299 6.02 -11.93 -26.97
C HIS A 299 5.77 -11.70 -25.48
N TYR A 300 6.61 -12.29 -24.64
CA TYR A 300 6.62 -11.98 -23.21
C TYR A 300 7.14 -10.56 -23.01
N VAL A 301 6.39 -9.72 -22.28
CA VAL A 301 6.80 -8.35 -21.99
C VAL A 301 8.10 -8.34 -21.19
N GLU A 302 8.24 -9.31 -20.28
CA GLU A 302 9.47 -9.60 -19.57
C GLU A 302 10.07 -10.93 -20.06
N PRO A 303 11.17 -10.90 -20.84
CA PRO A 303 11.77 -12.11 -21.41
C PRO A 303 12.24 -13.14 -20.38
N CYS A 304 12.58 -12.73 -19.16
CA CYS A 304 12.99 -13.68 -18.12
C CYS A 304 11.83 -14.51 -17.54
N LEU A 305 10.57 -14.09 -17.76
CA LEU A 305 9.36 -14.74 -17.28
C LEU A 305 8.70 -15.62 -18.35
N ASN A 306 9.51 -16.37 -19.10
CA ASN A 306 9.04 -17.28 -20.14
C ASN A 306 8.31 -18.48 -19.51
N GLY A 307 6.98 -18.50 -19.63
CA GLY A 307 6.14 -19.60 -19.17
C GLY A 307 5.84 -19.63 -17.66
N THR A 308 6.05 -18.54 -16.92
CA THR A 308 5.76 -18.46 -15.47
C THR A 308 5.08 -17.15 -15.09
N LEU A 309 4.51 -17.08 -13.89
CA LEU A 309 4.00 -15.85 -13.28
C LEU A 309 4.98 -15.30 -12.25
N VAL A 310 4.88 -14.00 -11.96
CA VAL A 310 5.64 -13.32 -10.90
C VAL A 310 4.70 -12.66 -9.90
N ARG A 311 5.15 -12.49 -8.65
CA ARG A 311 4.38 -11.79 -7.63
C ARG A 311 4.22 -10.30 -7.97
N ALA A 312 3.03 -9.76 -7.72
CA ALA A 312 2.67 -8.37 -7.95
C ALA A 312 3.23 -7.42 -6.87
N ASP A 313 4.54 -7.46 -6.66
CA ASP A 313 5.26 -6.51 -5.81
C ASP A 313 5.44 -5.16 -6.48
N MET A 314 5.58 -4.10 -5.68
CA MET A 314 5.81 -2.72 -6.17
C MET A 314 6.97 -2.66 -7.18
N THR A 315 8.10 -3.30 -6.87
CA THR A 315 9.27 -3.35 -7.74
C THR A 315 9.01 -4.08 -9.05
N ASN A 316 8.29 -5.21 -9.02
CA ASN A 316 7.96 -5.96 -10.23
C ASN A 316 6.97 -5.15 -11.08
N LYS A 317 5.97 -4.52 -10.47
CA LYS A 317 5.02 -3.65 -11.19
C LYS A 317 5.72 -2.49 -11.88
N GLU A 318 6.63 -1.80 -11.20
CA GLU A 318 7.44 -0.74 -11.80
C GLU A 318 8.29 -1.25 -12.97
N HIS A 319 8.91 -2.42 -12.82
CA HIS A 319 9.69 -3.04 -13.88
C HIS A 319 8.86 -3.34 -15.12
N PHE A 320 7.64 -3.87 -14.94
CA PHE A 320 6.72 -4.12 -16.04
C PHE A 320 6.24 -2.83 -16.70
N ARG A 321 6.02 -1.74 -15.94
CA ARG A 321 5.66 -0.43 -16.51
C ARG A 321 6.71 0.08 -17.50
N GLU A 322 7.99 -0.02 -17.16
CA GLU A 322 9.08 0.38 -18.06
C GLU A 322 9.12 -0.45 -19.37
N HIS A 323 8.68 -1.72 -19.32
CA HIS A 323 8.65 -2.60 -20.49
C HIS A 323 7.39 -2.42 -21.33
N LEU A 324 6.23 -2.18 -20.70
CA LEU A 324 5.01 -1.75 -21.37
C LEU A 324 5.27 -0.50 -22.21
N ASP A 325 6.15 0.38 -21.72
CA ASP A 325 6.47 1.60 -22.42
C ASP A 325 7.21 1.43 -23.75
N LYS A 326 7.85 0.27 -23.92
CA LYS A 326 8.63 -0.12 -25.09
C LYS A 326 7.84 -1.00 -26.07
N LEU A 327 6.54 -1.20 -25.85
CA LEU A 327 5.70 -1.96 -26.78
C LEU A 327 5.45 -1.16 -28.07
N PHE A 328 5.51 -1.84 -29.22
CA PHE A 328 5.27 -1.26 -30.53
C PHE A 328 4.27 -2.09 -31.33
N ALA A 329 3.28 -1.44 -31.92
CA ALA A 329 2.26 -2.07 -32.74
C ALA A 329 2.81 -2.46 -34.13
N LYS A 330 2.73 -3.75 -34.49
CA LYS A 330 3.11 -4.28 -35.81
C LYS A 330 2.42 -5.61 -36.10
N GLY A 331 2.12 -5.86 -37.36
CA GLY A 331 1.64 -7.17 -37.83
C GLY A 331 0.13 -7.35 -37.68
N ILE A 332 -0.30 -8.61 -37.68
CA ILE A 332 -1.71 -9.04 -37.55
C ILE A 332 -1.87 -9.69 -36.17
N GLY A 333 -2.99 -9.51 -35.48
CA GLY A 333 -3.23 -10.10 -34.16
C GLY A 333 -3.82 -11.51 -34.24
N LEU A 334 -3.07 -12.53 -33.84
CA LEU A 334 -3.52 -13.93 -33.75
C LEU A 334 -3.84 -14.28 -32.29
N LEU A 335 -5.07 -14.01 -31.86
CA LEU A 335 -5.50 -14.20 -30.48
C LEU A 335 -5.55 -15.68 -30.06
N GLY A 336 -5.83 -16.61 -30.98
CA GLY A 336 -5.96 -18.04 -30.66
C GLY A 336 -4.70 -18.67 -30.05
N GLU A 337 -3.52 -18.30 -30.57
CA GLU A 337 -2.23 -18.78 -30.05
C GLU A 337 -1.96 -18.19 -28.66
N ALA A 338 -2.20 -16.89 -28.49
CA ALA A 338 -2.01 -16.19 -27.22
C ALA A 338 -2.93 -16.75 -26.11
N LEU A 339 -4.19 -17.03 -26.41
CA LEU A 339 -5.12 -17.68 -25.47
C LEU A 339 -4.66 -19.09 -25.10
N THR A 340 -4.21 -19.87 -26.08
CA THR A 340 -3.72 -21.23 -25.83
C THR A 340 -2.51 -21.24 -24.90
N GLU A 341 -1.57 -20.31 -25.11
CA GLU A 341 -0.40 -20.16 -24.24
C GLU A 341 -0.79 -19.67 -22.84
N ALA A 342 -1.71 -18.72 -22.73
CA ALA A 342 -2.20 -18.25 -21.42
C ALA A 342 -2.83 -19.38 -20.59
N PHE A 343 -3.71 -20.19 -21.20
CA PHE A 343 -4.30 -21.35 -20.53
C PHE A 343 -3.23 -22.36 -20.10
N LYS A 344 -2.22 -22.59 -20.93
CA LYS A 344 -1.12 -23.50 -20.62
C LYS A 344 -0.30 -22.99 -19.42
N ILE A 345 0.10 -21.72 -19.41
CA ILE A 345 0.85 -21.12 -18.29
C ILE A 345 0.05 -21.22 -16.99
N LEU A 346 -1.24 -20.88 -17.00
CA LEU A 346 -2.07 -20.96 -15.80
C LEU A 346 -2.21 -22.40 -15.29
N SER A 347 -2.39 -23.37 -16.20
CA SER A 347 -2.44 -24.79 -15.87
C SER A 347 -1.13 -25.30 -15.28
N ASP A 348 0.00 -24.97 -15.92
CA ASP A 348 1.33 -25.41 -15.48
C ASP A 348 1.69 -24.77 -14.13
N PHE A 349 1.39 -23.48 -13.95
CA PHE A 349 1.62 -22.76 -12.70
C PHE A 349 0.80 -23.34 -11.54
N ASN A 350 -0.47 -23.70 -11.78
CA ASN A 350 -1.32 -24.35 -10.79
C ASN A 350 -0.72 -25.70 -10.31
N GLN A 351 -0.16 -26.49 -11.23
CA GLN A 351 0.49 -27.77 -10.89
C GLN A 351 1.73 -27.61 -10.01
N THR A 352 2.41 -26.46 -10.06
CA THR A 352 3.58 -26.22 -9.20
C THR A 352 3.24 -26.01 -7.72
N GLY A 353 1.96 -25.72 -7.40
CA GLY A 353 1.52 -25.38 -6.05
C GLY A 353 2.09 -24.05 -5.52
N ARG A 354 2.74 -23.24 -6.38
CA ARG A 354 3.29 -21.92 -6.02
C ARG A 354 2.33 -20.77 -6.26
N GLY A 355 1.22 -21.00 -6.98
CA GLY A 355 0.22 -19.98 -7.26
C GLY A 355 -0.73 -19.72 -6.09
N SER A 356 -1.69 -18.84 -6.33
CA SER A 356 -2.71 -18.46 -5.34
C SER A 356 -3.68 -19.59 -4.98
N VAL A 357 -3.75 -20.67 -5.79
CA VAL A 357 -4.65 -21.83 -5.66
C VAL A 357 -6.16 -21.48 -5.68
N CYS A 358 -6.50 -20.19 -5.65
CA CYS A 358 -7.87 -19.67 -5.62
C CYS A 358 -8.42 -19.40 -7.02
N SER A 359 -8.14 -18.21 -7.53
CA SER A 359 -8.77 -17.66 -8.72
C SER A 359 -7.74 -17.51 -9.83
N GLN A 360 -8.05 -18.06 -11.01
CA GLN A 360 -7.23 -17.87 -12.20
C GLN A 360 -8.01 -17.03 -13.19
N ALA A 361 -7.34 -16.04 -13.80
CA ALA A 361 -7.97 -15.15 -14.76
C ALA A 361 -7.06 -14.85 -15.96
N ILE A 362 -7.69 -14.73 -17.13
CA ILE A 362 -7.05 -14.19 -18.33
C ILE A 362 -7.78 -12.89 -18.65
N MET A 363 -7.03 -11.80 -18.75
CA MET A 363 -7.53 -10.47 -19.11
C MET A 363 -7.05 -10.14 -20.52
N LEU A 364 -7.97 -9.83 -21.42
CA LEU A 364 -7.66 -9.47 -22.80
C LEU A 364 -7.86 -7.96 -23.03
N VAL A 365 -6.82 -7.31 -23.57
CA VAL A 365 -6.81 -5.89 -23.96
C VAL A 365 -6.57 -5.79 -25.48
N THR A 366 -7.64 -5.55 -26.23
CA THR A 366 -7.63 -5.47 -27.71
C THR A 366 -8.60 -4.39 -28.20
N ASP A 367 -8.45 -3.95 -29.46
CA ASP A 367 -9.42 -3.09 -30.14
C ASP A 367 -10.54 -3.87 -30.86
N GLY A 368 -10.48 -5.20 -30.85
CA GLY A 368 -11.55 -6.09 -31.31
C GLY A 368 -11.04 -7.46 -31.76
N ALA A 369 -11.89 -8.48 -31.66
CA ALA A 369 -11.60 -9.81 -32.20
C ALA A 369 -12.34 -10.00 -33.54
N THR A 370 -11.64 -10.51 -34.55
CA THR A 370 -12.23 -10.79 -35.88
C THR A 370 -12.94 -12.15 -35.95
N GLU A 371 -12.66 -13.06 -35.02
CA GLU A 371 -13.16 -14.44 -35.00
C GLU A 371 -13.63 -14.87 -33.60
N MET A 372 -14.51 -15.86 -33.56
CA MET A 372 -14.96 -16.50 -32.32
C MET A 372 -14.02 -17.68 -32.01
N TYR A 373 -13.41 -17.68 -30.84
CA TYR A 373 -12.41 -18.70 -30.43
C TYR A 373 -13.04 -19.83 -29.60
N ASP A 374 -14.23 -20.29 -30.00
CA ASP A 374 -15.02 -21.29 -29.26
C ASP A 374 -14.24 -22.59 -29.02
N ASP A 375 -13.44 -23.03 -30.01
CA ASP A 375 -12.62 -24.25 -29.93
C ASP A 375 -11.62 -24.21 -28.77
N VAL A 376 -11.02 -23.05 -28.50
CA VAL A 376 -10.05 -22.87 -27.42
C VAL A 376 -10.77 -22.94 -26.07
N PHE A 377 -11.93 -22.29 -25.95
CA PHE A 377 -12.72 -22.32 -24.72
C PHE A 377 -13.33 -23.69 -24.44
N GLU A 378 -13.75 -24.42 -25.46
CA GLU A 378 -14.24 -25.79 -25.34
C GLU A 378 -13.14 -26.73 -24.84
N LYS A 379 -11.91 -26.54 -25.29
CA LYS A 379 -10.78 -27.37 -24.87
C LYS A 379 -10.30 -27.08 -23.45
N TYR A 380 -10.23 -25.81 -23.03
CA TYR A 380 -9.54 -25.42 -21.80
C TYR A 380 -10.47 -24.98 -20.65
N ASN A 381 -11.69 -24.52 -20.92
CA ASN A 381 -12.57 -23.91 -19.89
C ASN A 381 -14.03 -24.46 -19.92
N TRP A 382 -14.22 -25.68 -20.43
CA TRP A 382 -15.51 -26.36 -20.46
C TRP A 382 -15.72 -27.23 -19.21
N PRO A 383 -16.94 -27.34 -18.63
CA PRO A 383 -18.24 -26.79 -19.06
C PRO A 383 -18.62 -25.42 -18.48
N GLU A 384 -17.84 -24.87 -17.55
CA GLU A 384 -18.27 -23.73 -16.74
C GLU A 384 -18.31 -22.39 -17.52
N ARG A 385 -17.55 -22.24 -18.61
CA ARG A 385 -17.57 -21.07 -19.53
C ARG A 385 -17.76 -19.70 -18.83
N LYS A 386 -17.08 -19.48 -17.70
CA LYS A 386 -17.21 -18.22 -16.95
C LYS A 386 -16.49 -17.09 -17.68
N VAL A 387 -17.25 -16.38 -18.51
CA VAL A 387 -16.82 -15.21 -19.27
C VAL A 387 -17.55 -13.98 -18.74
N SER A 388 -16.81 -12.98 -18.26
CA SER A 388 -17.34 -11.66 -17.87
C SER A 388 -16.76 -10.57 -18.77
N SER A 389 -17.62 -9.86 -19.49
CA SER A 389 -17.24 -8.63 -20.19
C SER A 389 -17.48 -7.44 -19.27
N SER A 390 -16.44 -6.67 -18.95
CA SER A 390 -16.55 -5.47 -18.13
C SER A 390 -16.14 -4.26 -18.97
N ASN A 391 -17.08 -3.47 -19.49
CA ASN A 391 -16.73 -2.19 -20.11
C ASN A 391 -16.28 -1.22 -19.00
N PRO A 392 -15.03 -0.74 -18.96
CA PRO A 392 -14.70 0.35 -18.06
C PRO A 392 -15.36 1.62 -18.62
N ASP A 393 -16.38 2.11 -17.92
CA ASP A 393 -16.93 3.45 -18.10
C ASP A 393 -15.85 4.48 -17.69
N LEU A 394 -14.89 4.70 -18.59
CA LEU A 394 -14.13 5.95 -18.71
C LEU A 394 -13.45 6.15 -20.08
N PHE A 395 -13.31 5.14 -20.94
CA PHE A 395 -12.79 5.32 -22.31
C PHE A 395 -13.44 4.32 -23.28
N SER A 396 -14.45 4.80 -24.01
CA SER A 396 -15.39 4.05 -24.87
C SER A 396 -14.79 3.35 -26.12
N GLN A 397 -13.53 2.89 -26.11
CA GLN A 397 -12.88 2.31 -27.31
C GLN A 397 -12.10 1.00 -27.12
N LEU A 398 -12.04 0.40 -25.92
CA LEU A 398 -11.45 -0.93 -25.74
C LEU A 398 -12.45 -1.92 -25.13
N LEU A 399 -12.54 -3.10 -25.75
CA LEU A 399 -13.33 -4.21 -25.26
C LEU A 399 -12.49 -5.00 -24.24
N PHE A 400 -13.00 -5.11 -23.02
CA PHE A 400 -12.40 -5.93 -21.96
C PHE A 400 -13.16 -7.24 -21.82
N LEU A 401 -12.43 -8.35 -21.93
CA LEU A 401 -12.89 -9.68 -21.55
C LEU A 401 -12.08 -10.12 -20.34
N MET A 402 -12.76 -10.26 -19.19
CA MET A 402 -12.26 -11.00 -18.04
C MET A 402 -12.80 -12.42 -18.10
N LEU A 403 -11.93 -13.42 -17.99
CA LEU A 403 -12.32 -14.81 -17.83
C LEU A 403 -12.07 -15.18 -16.38
N PHE A 404 -13.12 -15.54 -15.64
CA PHE A 404 -13.03 -15.75 -14.20
C PHE A 404 -13.23 -17.23 -13.87
N GLN A 405 -12.19 -17.97 -13.49
CA GLN A 405 -12.37 -19.31 -12.94
C GLN A 405 -12.35 -19.24 -11.41
N GLN A 406 -13.50 -18.91 -10.82
CA GLN A 406 -13.65 -18.88 -9.35
C GLN A 406 -13.80 -20.31 -8.82
N ARG A 407 -12.84 -20.79 -8.01
CA ARG A 407 -12.98 -21.98 -7.15
C ARG A 407 -13.20 -21.55 -5.70
N HIS A 408 -14.01 -22.32 -4.97
CA HIS A 408 -14.32 -22.09 -3.56
C HIS A 408 -13.04 -22.08 -2.72
N CYS A 409 -12.64 -20.90 -2.23
CA CYS A 409 -11.38 -20.72 -1.51
C CYS A 409 -11.49 -20.52 0.00
N PHE A 410 -12.69 -20.66 0.58
CA PHE A 410 -12.89 -20.56 2.03
C PHE A 410 -13.09 -21.94 2.68
N PRO A 411 -12.15 -22.42 3.52
CA PRO A 411 -12.38 -23.53 4.43
C PRO A 411 -12.90 -23.00 5.77
N LEU A 412 -14.08 -22.38 5.77
CA LEU A 412 -14.82 -22.08 7.00
C LEU A 412 -16.30 -22.07 6.68
N THR A 413 -17.03 -22.99 7.31
CA THR A 413 -18.49 -23.12 7.25
C THR A 413 -19.13 -21.95 8.01
N LEU A 414 -19.04 -20.74 7.46
CA LEU A 414 -19.98 -19.67 7.76
C LEU A 414 -20.93 -19.60 6.57
N HIS A 415 -22.23 -19.65 6.86
CA HIS A 415 -23.29 -19.33 5.91
C HIS A 415 -23.14 -17.85 5.51
N ILE A 416 -22.22 -17.56 4.61
CA ILE A 416 -22.06 -16.24 4.00
C ILE A 416 -23.09 -16.19 2.86
N SER A 417 -24.25 -15.62 3.16
CA SER A 417 -25.11 -15.05 2.11
C SER A 417 -24.27 -14.03 1.34
N TRP A 418 -24.32 -14.06 0.02
CA TRP A 418 -23.58 -13.16 -0.85
C TRP A 418 -23.91 -11.70 -0.52
N MET A 419 -23.01 -10.99 0.16
CA MET A 419 -22.93 -9.53 0.21
C MET A 419 -21.48 -9.16 -0.06
N SER A 420 -21.22 -8.69 -1.28
CA SER A 420 -19.92 -8.25 -1.79
C SER A 420 -19.58 -6.80 -1.45
N ASP A 421 -20.38 -6.15 -0.60
CA ASP A 421 -20.55 -4.69 -0.69
C ASP A 421 -20.00 -3.92 0.54
N ILE A 422 -19.40 -4.62 1.51
CA ILE A 422 -18.93 -4.03 2.78
C ILE A 422 -17.44 -4.35 3.00
N CYS A 423 -16.59 -3.32 3.01
CA CYS A 423 -15.19 -3.42 3.44
C CYS A 423 -14.92 -2.47 4.62
N ILE A 424 -14.67 -3.07 5.79
CA ILE A 424 -14.34 -2.34 7.03
C ILE A 424 -12.90 -2.67 7.41
N ALA A 425 -12.10 -1.65 7.68
CA ALA A 425 -10.77 -1.85 8.21
C ALA A 425 -10.42 -0.86 9.32
N LEU A 426 -9.50 -1.31 10.17
CA LEU A 426 -8.93 -0.56 11.28
C LEU A 426 -7.44 -0.38 10.99
N ASP A 427 -6.95 0.85 11.04
CA ASP A 427 -5.53 1.07 10.86
C ASP A 427 -4.74 0.47 12.06
N THR A 428 -3.79 -0.40 11.74
CA THR A 428 -2.93 -1.04 12.75
C THR A 428 -1.56 -0.40 12.86
N THR A 429 -1.24 0.57 11.99
CA THR A 429 0.05 1.24 11.95
C THR A 429 0.05 2.52 12.80
N GLN A 430 0.81 2.50 13.90
CA GLN A 430 1.34 3.76 14.43
C GLN A 430 2.33 4.29 13.39
N VAL A 431 1.97 5.40 12.75
CA VAL A 431 2.82 6.23 11.88
C VAL A 431 3.07 5.65 10.47
N ARG A 432 2.19 6.00 9.53
CA ARG A 432 2.61 6.55 8.23
C ARG A 432 1.65 7.68 7.83
N SER A 433 2.25 8.85 7.65
CA SER A 433 1.63 10.09 7.19
C SER A 433 0.71 9.85 5.99
N LEU A 434 -0.54 10.30 6.06
CA LEU A 434 -1.44 10.56 4.92
C LEU A 434 -0.94 11.74 4.05
N ARG A 435 0.37 11.82 3.82
CA ARG A 435 0.99 12.69 2.80
C ARG A 435 1.68 11.78 1.81
N GLU A 436 0.90 11.17 0.93
CA GLU A 436 1.29 10.72 -0.41
C GLU A 436 0.04 10.42 -1.22
#